data_AF-A0A1T5LTT4-F1
#
_entry.id   AF-A0A1T5LTT4-F1
#
_cell.length_a   1.000
_cell.length_b   1.000
_cell.length_c   1.000
_cell.angle_alpha   90.00
_cell.angle_beta   90.00
_cell.angle_gamma   90.00
#
_symmetry.space_group_name_H-M   'P 1'
#
loop_
_entity.id
_entity.type
_entity.pdbx_description
1 polymer ?
#
loop_
_entity_poly.entity_id
_entity_poly.type
_entity_poly.pdbx_seq_one_letter_code
_entity_poly.pdbx_strand_id
1 'polypeptide(L)'
;MRSFILIVIVVFVFSCGAEEHYFKKSLSKAEKTYLRDNVTLIKRFSGKSNWYKQYWKGNLIVKNTEKGFDIRQIGEWRQTSKDGQELYTITNFDEFGYVIDERILGYEGMPPTGETNCKKDTVNGQIRLTCEYTNRYSNGQLKEQGKKIIINDQAKKEGRWEYYSEAGVIQSVVEYKNDKPVR
;
A
#
# COMPACT_ATOMS: atom_id res chain seq x y z
N MET A 1 18.10 21.06 -18.83
CA MET A 1 17.43 19.77 -18.54
C MET A 1 16.72 19.92 -17.21
N ARG A 2 15.39 20.04 -17.20
CA ARG A 2 14.62 20.22 -15.96
C ARG A 2 14.45 18.85 -15.31
N SER A 3 15.24 18.59 -14.26
CA SER A 3 15.04 17.42 -13.40
C SER A 3 13.67 17.55 -12.73
N PHE A 4 12.68 16.82 -13.24
CA PHE A 4 11.50 16.50 -12.47
C PHE A 4 11.98 15.62 -11.32
N ILE A 5 12.12 16.22 -10.13
CA ILE A 5 12.17 15.48 -8.88
C ILE A 5 10.81 14.80 -8.79
N LEU A 6 10.75 13.55 -9.25
CA LEU A 6 9.66 12.64 -8.95
C LEU A 6 9.75 12.44 -7.44
N ILE A 7 8.94 13.20 -6.70
CA ILE A 7 8.66 12.89 -5.30
C ILE A 7 7.95 11.54 -5.36
N VAL A 8 8.73 10.47 -5.23
CA VAL A 8 8.23 9.14 -4.88
C VAL A 8 7.73 9.30 -3.46
N ILE A 9 6.51 9.83 -3.34
CA ILE A 9 5.72 9.71 -2.13
C ILE A 9 5.54 8.20 -1.99
N VAL A 10 6.32 7.61 -1.09
CA VAL A 10 6.00 6.31 -0.51
C VAL A 10 4.56 6.47 -0.01
N VAL A 11 3.60 5.88 -0.73
CA VAL A 11 2.17 5.95 -0.42
C VAL A 11 1.89 5.00 0.74
N PHE A 12 2.65 5.14 1.83
CA PHE A 12 2.19 4.67 3.11
C PHE A 12 1.38 5.81 3.71
N VAL A 13 0.06 5.61 3.64
CA VAL A 13 -0.92 6.08 4.63
C VAL A 13 -1.49 7.48 4.36
N PHE A 14 -2.45 7.54 3.44
CA PHE A 14 -3.60 8.44 3.55
C PHE A 14 -4.90 7.72 3.14
N SER A 15 -5.11 6.50 3.66
CA SER A 15 -6.41 5.85 3.65
C SER A 15 -7.10 6.09 4.99
N CYS A 16 -7.55 7.31 5.23
CA CYS A 16 -8.50 7.56 6.31
C CYS A 16 -9.51 8.60 5.83
N GLY A 17 -10.70 8.13 5.43
CA GLY A 17 -11.86 8.93 5.06
C GLY A 17 -12.06 9.19 3.56
N ALA A 18 -11.02 9.59 2.83
CA ALA A 18 -11.17 9.96 1.42
C ALA A 18 -11.59 8.77 0.55
N GLU A 19 -10.98 7.60 0.72
CA GLU A 19 -11.27 6.41 -0.08
C GLU A 19 -12.60 5.75 0.28
N GLU A 20 -12.90 5.73 1.58
CA GLU A 20 -14.15 5.22 2.11
C GLU A 20 -15.37 5.91 1.47
N HIS A 21 -15.29 7.22 1.21
CA HIS A 21 -16.33 7.96 0.49
C HIS A 21 -16.59 7.37 -0.91
N TYR A 22 -15.53 7.13 -1.69
CA TYR A 22 -15.65 6.59 -3.05
C TYR A 22 -16.15 5.15 -3.04
N PHE A 23 -15.68 4.33 -2.10
CA PHE A 23 -16.15 2.96 -1.96
C PHE A 23 -17.63 2.90 -1.56
N LYS A 24 -18.08 3.72 -0.59
CA LYS A 24 -19.50 3.85 -0.22
C LYS A 24 -20.37 4.30 -1.40
N LYS A 25 -19.86 5.21 -2.23
CA LYS A 25 -20.57 5.69 -3.43
C LYS A 25 -20.67 4.60 -4.52
N SER A 26 -19.75 3.63 -4.54
CA SER A 26 -19.77 2.52 -5.50
C SER A 26 -20.83 1.45 -5.20
N LEU A 27 -21.43 1.46 -4.00
CA LEU A 27 -22.49 0.54 -3.62
C LEU A 27 -23.82 0.93 -4.27
N SER A 28 -24.40 0.01 -5.03
CA SER A 28 -25.73 0.12 -5.61
C SER A 28 -26.83 0.08 -4.54
N LYS A 29 -28.05 0.51 -4.91
CA LYS A 29 -29.21 0.40 -4.02
C LYS A 29 -29.49 -1.04 -3.60
N ALA A 30 -29.36 -1.99 -4.53
CA ALA A 30 -29.57 -3.43 -4.26
C ALA A 30 -28.52 -3.98 -3.27
N GLU A 31 -27.24 -3.64 -3.46
CA GLU A 31 -26.17 -4.05 -2.54
C GLU A 31 -26.38 -3.47 -1.13
N LYS A 32 -26.81 -2.21 -1.03
CA LYS A 32 -27.15 -1.59 0.26
C LYS A 32 -28.33 -2.26 0.95
N THR A 33 -29.32 -2.73 0.19
CA THR A 33 -30.43 -3.52 0.75
C THR A 33 -29.94 -4.87 1.24
N TYR A 34 -29.16 -5.59 0.44
CA TYR A 34 -28.58 -6.89 0.80
C TYR A 34 -27.74 -6.85 2.09
N LEU A 35 -26.98 -5.77 2.29
CA LEU A 35 -26.15 -5.58 3.49
C LEU A 35 -26.99 -5.39 4.78
N ARG A 36 -28.29 -5.08 4.71
CA ARG A 36 -29.13 -4.89 5.91
C ARG A 36 -29.34 -6.18 6.69
N ASP A 37 -29.19 -7.33 6.05
CA ASP A 37 -29.43 -8.64 6.66
C ASP A 37 -28.18 -9.20 7.37
N ASN A 38 -27.29 -8.31 7.84
CA ASN A 38 -25.98 -8.64 8.46
C ASN A 38 -25.07 -9.54 7.60
N VAL A 39 -25.25 -9.51 6.28
CA VAL A 39 -24.44 -10.30 5.35
C VAL A 39 -23.13 -9.57 5.02
N THR A 40 -22.08 -10.34 4.75
CA THR A 40 -20.83 -9.82 4.19
C THR A 40 -20.90 -9.85 2.66
N LEU A 41 -20.62 -8.71 2.02
CA LEU A 41 -20.54 -8.59 0.56
C LEU A 41 -19.07 -8.56 0.12
N ILE A 42 -18.71 -9.41 -0.83
CA ILE A 42 -17.47 -9.28 -1.59
C ILE A 42 -17.81 -8.66 -2.94
N LYS A 43 -17.30 -7.45 -3.20
CA LYS A 43 -17.61 -6.66 -4.40
C LYS A 43 -16.34 -6.37 -5.17
N ARG A 44 -16.34 -6.63 -6.48
CA ARG A 44 -15.32 -6.10 -7.40
C ARG A 44 -15.48 -4.58 -7.51
N PHE A 45 -14.41 -3.86 -7.21
CA PHE A 45 -14.30 -2.43 -7.38
C PHE A 45 -13.41 -2.12 -8.59
N SER A 46 -13.83 -1.15 -9.39
CA SER A 46 -13.04 -0.57 -10.47
C SER A 46 -13.46 0.89 -10.59
N GLY A 47 -12.60 1.81 -10.19
CA GLY A 47 -12.94 3.23 -10.27
C GLY A 47 -12.01 4.15 -9.51
N LYS A 48 -12.40 5.42 -9.49
CA LYS A 48 -11.71 6.48 -8.76
C LYS A 48 -11.77 6.16 -7.25
N SER A 49 -10.61 6.06 -6.62
CA SER A 49 -10.47 5.78 -5.18
C SER A 49 -10.37 7.04 -4.34
N ASN A 50 -9.84 8.14 -4.89
CA ASN A 50 -9.60 9.37 -4.15
C ASN A 50 -9.64 10.58 -5.07
N TRP A 51 -9.59 11.79 -4.51
CA TRP A 51 -9.74 13.02 -5.29
C TRP A 51 -8.61 13.28 -6.28
N TYR A 52 -7.41 12.72 -6.05
CA TYR A 52 -6.21 12.81 -6.91
C TYR A 52 -6.33 12.08 -8.26
N LYS A 53 -7.52 11.60 -8.62
CA LYS A 53 -7.77 10.85 -9.87
C LYS A 53 -6.95 9.56 -9.97
N GLN A 54 -6.60 8.95 -8.84
CA GLN A 54 -6.06 7.59 -8.82
C GLN A 54 -7.21 6.59 -8.97
N TYR A 55 -7.11 5.73 -9.98
CA TYR A 55 -8.06 4.65 -10.20
C TYR A 55 -7.47 3.35 -9.69
N TRP A 56 -8.32 2.51 -9.14
CA TRP A 56 -7.93 1.21 -8.63
C TRP A 56 -8.92 0.15 -9.04
N LYS A 57 -8.40 -1.07 -9.19
CA LYS A 57 -9.17 -2.28 -9.41
C LYS A 57 -8.79 -3.30 -8.34
N GLY A 58 -9.79 -3.93 -7.74
CA GLY A 58 -9.58 -4.94 -6.71
C GLY A 58 -10.90 -5.39 -6.08
N ASN A 59 -10.82 -6.18 -5.01
CA ASN A 59 -12.00 -6.64 -4.28
C ASN A 59 -12.16 -5.88 -2.97
N LEU A 60 -13.38 -5.44 -2.72
CA LEU A 60 -13.82 -4.91 -1.43
C LEU A 60 -14.54 -6.00 -0.65
N ILE A 61 -14.29 -6.07 0.65
CA ILE A 61 -15.18 -6.71 1.62
C ILE A 61 -15.99 -5.61 2.30
N VAL A 62 -17.31 -5.79 2.36
CA VAL A 62 -18.24 -4.80 2.91
C VAL A 62 -19.15 -5.47 3.92
N LYS A 63 -19.21 -4.88 5.11
CA LYS A 63 -20.08 -5.31 6.22
C LYS A 63 -20.93 -4.15 6.69
N ASN A 64 -22.18 -4.43 7.02
CA ASN A 64 -23.02 -3.47 7.72
C ASN A 64 -22.65 -3.44 9.20
N THR A 65 -22.64 -2.25 9.78
CA THR A 65 -22.33 -1.98 11.19
C THR A 65 -23.30 -0.92 11.71
N GLU A 66 -23.37 -0.76 13.03
CA GLU A 66 -24.19 0.30 13.64
C GLU A 66 -23.81 1.71 13.16
N LYS A 67 -22.55 1.90 12.73
CA LYS A 67 -22.01 3.19 12.25
C LYS A 67 -22.08 3.35 10.73
N GLY A 68 -22.74 2.44 10.02
CA GLY A 68 -22.80 2.39 8.56
C GLY A 68 -22.02 1.20 7.99
N PHE A 69 -21.33 1.39 6.87
CA PHE A 69 -20.58 0.30 6.23
C PHE A 69 -19.11 0.29 6.66
N ASP A 70 -18.63 -0.85 7.17
CA ASP A 70 -17.20 -1.18 7.25
C ASP A 70 -16.78 -1.75 5.89
N ILE A 71 -15.84 -1.06 5.23
CA ILE A 71 -15.40 -1.39 3.88
C ILE A 71 -13.89 -1.52 3.90
N ARG A 72 -13.37 -2.66 3.44
CA ARG A 72 -11.92 -2.92 3.38
C ARG A 72 -11.52 -3.48 2.03
N GLN A 73 -10.30 -3.17 1.64
CA GLN A 73 -9.66 -3.75 0.47
C GLN A 73 -9.17 -5.15 0.83
N ILE A 74 -9.38 -6.15 -0.04
CA ILE A 74 -8.87 -7.51 0.13
C ILE A 74 -8.26 -8.03 -1.17
N GLY A 75 -7.28 -8.91 -1.04
CA GLY A 75 -6.56 -9.51 -2.16
C GLY A 75 -5.74 -8.50 -2.96
N GLU A 76 -5.50 -8.81 -4.23
CA GLU A 76 -4.69 -7.96 -5.10
C GLU A 76 -5.48 -6.73 -5.59
N TRP A 77 -4.86 -5.58 -5.44
CA TRP A 77 -5.32 -4.28 -5.91
C TRP A 77 -4.30 -3.69 -6.87
N ARG A 78 -4.78 -3.23 -8.02
CA ARG A 78 -3.96 -2.66 -9.09
C ARG A 78 -4.35 -1.22 -9.31
N GLN A 79 -3.36 -0.33 -9.31
CA GLN A 79 -3.54 1.05 -9.72
C GLN A 79 -3.71 1.09 -11.24
N THR A 80 -4.67 1.87 -11.73
CA THR A 80 -4.92 2.03 -13.17
C THR A 80 -5.07 3.49 -13.56
N SER A 81 -4.92 3.77 -14.85
CA SER A 81 -5.37 5.02 -15.46
C SER A 81 -6.89 5.05 -15.49
N LYS A 82 -7.46 6.21 -15.88
CA LYS A 82 -8.92 6.33 -16.10
C LYS A 82 -9.41 5.36 -17.17
N ASP A 83 -8.60 5.12 -18.19
CA ASP A 83 -8.91 4.27 -19.34
C ASP A 83 -8.63 2.78 -19.05
N GLY A 84 -8.21 2.48 -17.81
CA GLY A 84 -8.09 1.11 -17.32
C GLY A 84 -6.75 0.44 -17.59
N GLN A 85 -5.78 1.15 -18.18
CA GLN A 85 -4.39 0.71 -18.30
C GLN A 85 -3.78 0.56 -16.91
N GLU A 86 -3.11 -0.56 -16.66
CA GLU A 86 -2.39 -0.77 -15.41
C GLU A 86 -1.27 0.25 -15.25
N LEU A 87 -1.12 0.77 -14.04
CA LEU A 87 -0.11 1.75 -13.68
C LEU A 87 0.88 1.13 -12.70
N TYR A 88 1.50 2.02 -11.92
CA TYR A 88 2.73 1.79 -11.19
C TYR A 88 2.60 0.95 -9.93
N THR A 89 1.42 0.56 -9.46
CA THR A 89 1.31 -0.05 -8.13
C THR A 89 0.41 -1.27 -8.11
N ILE A 90 0.93 -2.35 -7.55
CA ILE A 90 0.18 -3.54 -7.13
C ILE A 90 0.30 -3.65 -5.62
N THR A 91 -0.83 -3.70 -4.92
CA THR A 91 -0.90 -3.85 -3.46
C THR A 91 -1.74 -5.08 -3.14
N ASN A 92 -1.23 -5.99 -2.33
CA ASN A 92 -1.93 -7.15 -1.84
C ASN A 92 -2.36 -6.94 -0.39
N PHE A 93 -3.64 -7.14 -0.15
CA PHE A 93 -4.27 -7.06 1.16
C PHE A 93 -4.66 -8.45 1.66
N ASP A 94 -4.49 -8.71 2.95
CA ASP A 94 -5.07 -9.89 3.59
C ASP A 94 -6.60 -9.77 3.76
N GLU A 95 -7.22 -10.81 4.31
CA GLU A 95 -8.68 -10.85 4.54
C GLU A 95 -9.19 -9.81 5.56
N PHE A 96 -8.29 -9.19 6.33
CA PHE A 96 -8.62 -8.16 7.31
C PHE A 96 -8.39 -6.74 6.81
N GLY A 97 -7.78 -6.59 5.63
CA GLY A 97 -7.45 -5.32 5.00
C GLY A 97 -6.05 -4.80 5.31
N TYR A 98 -5.14 -5.63 5.82
CA TYR A 98 -3.75 -5.24 6.03
C TYR A 98 -2.92 -5.48 4.78
N VAL A 99 -2.05 -4.53 4.43
CA VAL A 99 -1.09 -4.66 3.33
C VAL A 99 -0.06 -5.73 3.69
N ILE A 100 0.01 -6.80 2.90
CA ILE A 100 0.97 -7.90 3.07
C ILE A 100 2.07 -7.88 2.01
N ASP A 101 1.81 -7.28 0.86
CA ASP A 101 2.78 -7.14 -0.22
C ASP A 101 2.46 -5.89 -1.05
N GLU A 102 3.47 -5.14 -1.47
CA GLU A 102 3.34 -3.98 -2.35
C GLU A 102 4.50 -3.94 -3.33
N ARG A 103 4.19 -3.69 -4.60
CA ARG A 103 5.16 -3.56 -5.69
C ARG A 103 4.88 -2.29 -6.46
N ILE A 104 5.90 -1.45 -6.57
CA ILE A 104 5.91 -0.27 -7.42
C ILE A 104 6.55 -0.65 -8.75
N LEU A 105 5.74 -0.89 -9.77
CA LEU A 105 6.17 -1.21 -11.12
C LEU A 105 6.95 -0.04 -11.74
N GLY A 106 8.04 -0.37 -12.44
CA GLY A 106 8.69 0.55 -13.36
C GLY A 106 7.82 0.81 -14.59
N TYR A 107 8.32 1.64 -15.52
CA TYR A 107 7.73 1.73 -16.86
C TYR A 107 7.80 0.37 -17.58
N GLU A 108 6.96 0.16 -18.60
CA GLU A 108 6.90 -1.11 -19.34
C GLU A 108 8.29 -1.66 -19.68
N GLY A 109 8.58 -2.88 -19.19
CA GLY A 109 9.86 -3.56 -19.38
C GLY A 109 10.93 -3.30 -18.31
N MET A 110 10.69 -2.41 -17.34
CA MET A 110 11.60 -2.19 -16.20
C MET A 110 11.21 -3.00 -14.95
N PRO A 111 12.18 -3.44 -14.14
CA PRO A 111 11.90 -4.09 -12.87
C PRO A 111 11.15 -3.14 -11.91
N PRO A 112 10.45 -3.69 -10.89
CA PRO A 112 9.85 -2.88 -9.84
C PRO A 112 10.89 -1.94 -9.21
N THR A 113 10.52 -0.68 -9.03
CA THR A 113 11.35 0.32 -8.38
C THR A 113 11.25 0.23 -6.87
N GLY A 114 10.18 -0.34 -6.32
CA GLY A 114 10.03 -0.58 -4.89
C GLY A 114 9.26 -1.86 -4.62
N GLU A 115 9.68 -2.59 -3.59
CA GLU A 115 9.00 -3.81 -3.14
C GLU A 115 8.94 -3.79 -1.61
N THR A 116 7.76 -4.09 -1.07
CA THR A 116 7.54 -4.24 0.37
C THR A 116 6.86 -5.57 0.60
N ASN A 117 7.43 -6.43 1.45
CA ASN A 117 6.81 -7.68 1.86
C ASN A 117 6.64 -7.71 3.37
N CYS A 118 5.40 -7.85 3.84
CA CYS A 118 5.04 -7.73 5.24
C CYS A 118 4.58 -9.06 5.83
N LYS A 119 5.11 -9.38 7.01
CA LYS A 119 4.59 -10.44 7.88
C LYS A 119 3.75 -9.82 8.97
N LYS A 120 2.55 -10.36 9.17
CA LYS A 120 1.63 -9.92 10.21
C LYS A 120 1.82 -10.77 11.46
N ASP A 121 2.07 -10.08 12.57
CA ASP A 121 2.16 -10.66 13.91
C ASP A 121 1.19 -9.94 14.85
N THR A 122 0.86 -10.59 15.97
CA THR A 122 0.15 -9.96 17.09
C THR A 122 1.08 -9.90 18.28
N VAL A 123 1.37 -8.69 18.77
CA VAL A 123 2.23 -8.46 19.92
C VAL A 123 1.43 -7.70 20.97
N ASN A 124 1.23 -8.28 22.15
CA ASN A 124 0.43 -7.70 23.23
C ASN A 124 -0.99 -7.29 22.79
N GLY A 125 -1.63 -8.10 21.95
CA GLY A 125 -2.97 -7.83 21.42
C GLY A 125 -3.04 -6.75 20.32
N GLN A 126 -1.89 -6.20 19.92
CA GLN A 126 -1.80 -5.21 18.85
C GLN A 126 -1.25 -5.86 17.57
N ILE A 127 -1.89 -5.56 16.44
CA ILE A 127 -1.38 -5.98 15.13
C ILE A 127 -0.10 -5.21 14.82
N ARG A 128 0.94 -5.96 14.47
CA ARG A 128 2.25 -5.46 14.05
C ARG A 128 2.60 -6.07 12.71
N LEU A 129 2.90 -5.24 11.71
CA LEU A 129 3.47 -5.71 10.46
C LEU A 129 4.98 -5.50 10.48
N THR A 130 5.73 -6.55 10.20
CA THR A 130 7.18 -6.48 9.98
C THR A 130 7.43 -6.62 8.50
N CYS A 131 7.91 -5.55 7.87
CA CYS A 131 8.03 -5.46 6.42
C CYS A 131 9.49 -5.36 5.99
N GLU A 132 9.92 -6.26 5.11
CA GLU A 132 11.16 -6.09 4.37
C GLU A 132 10.89 -5.13 3.20
N TYR A 133 11.73 -4.10 3.07
CA TYR A 133 11.60 -3.05 2.08
C TYR A 133 12.83 -2.99 1.19
N THR A 134 12.61 -2.91 -0.12
CA THR A 134 13.66 -2.63 -1.10
C THR A 134 13.22 -1.54 -2.06
N ASN A 135 14.18 -0.74 -2.49
CA ASN A 135 13.99 0.32 -3.47
C ASN A 135 15.15 0.25 -4.47
N ARG A 136 14.90 0.56 -5.75
CA ARG A 136 15.85 0.44 -6.84
C ARG A 136 15.93 1.72 -7.66
N TYR A 137 17.10 1.96 -8.21
CA TYR A 137 17.29 2.97 -9.25
C TYR A 137 16.68 2.51 -10.58
N SER A 138 16.58 3.45 -11.54
CA SER A 138 16.07 3.17 -12.89
C SER A 138 16.91 2.14 -13.66
N ASN A 139 18.20 1.98 -13.29
CA ASN A 139 19.09 0.95 -13.84
C ASN A 139 18.93 -0.43 -13.17
N GLY A 140 17.99 -0.58 -12.23
CA GLY A 140 17.71 -1.82 -11.50
C GLY A 140 18.61 -2.08 -10.29
N GLN A 141 19.67 -1.29 -10.08
CA GLN A 141 20.54 -1.39 -8.91
C GLN A 141 19.77 -1.03 -7.64
N LEU A 142 20.12 -1.70 -6.53
CA LEU A 142 19.58 -1.37 -5.21
C LEU A 142 19.91 0.08 -4.87
N LYS A 143 18.93 0.78 -4.31
CA LYS A 143 19.03 2.15 -3.81
C LYS A 143 19.02 2.16 -2.29
N GLU A 144 18.05 1.46 -1.71
CA GLU A 144 17.99 1.24 -0.27
C GLU A 144 17.29 -0.08 0.04
N GLN A 145 17.66 -0.68 1.16
CA GLN A 145 16.93 -1.79 1.75
C GLN A 145 16.96 -1.72 3.27
N GLY A 146 15.95 -2.31 3.88
CA GLY A 146 15.86 -2.42 5.32
C GLY A 146 14.48 -2.85 5.77
N LYS A 147 14.25 -2.77 7.08
CA LYS A 147 13.01 -3.22 7.70
C LYS A 147 12.16 -2.05 8.15
N LYS A 148 10.85 -2.17 7.91
CA LYS A 148 9.82 -1.28 8.45
C LYS A 148 8.94 -2.05 9.43
N ILE A 149 8.54 -1.40 10.52
CA ILE A 149 7.53 -1.88 11.44
C ILE A 149 6.29 -0.99 11.29
N ILE A 150 5.14 -1.59 11.04
CA ILE A 150 3.86 -0.89 10.94
C ILE A 150 2.99 -1.26 12.14
N ILE A 151 2.59 -0.23 12.89
CA ILE A 151 1.68 -0.34 14.01
C ILE A 151 0.65 0.78 13.88
N ASN A 152 -0.65 0.46 13.92
CA ASN A 152 -1.74 1.44 13.71
C ASN A 152 -1.52 2.31 12.47
N ASP A 153 -1.19 1.67 11.35
CA ASP A 153 -0.91 2.32 10.06
C ASP A 153 0.27 3.33 10.11
N GLN A 154 1.14 3.27 11.12
CA GLN A 154 2.36 4.06 11.15
C GLN A 154 3.56 3.18 10.85
N ALA A 155 4.12 3.34 9.65
CA ALA A 155 5.33 2.66 9.21
C ALA A 155 6.58 3.39 9.73
N LYS A 156 7.48 2.65 10.37
CA LYS A 156 8.74 3.18 10.91
C LYS A 156 9.93 2.30 10.55
N LYS A 157 11.05 2.90 10.15
CA LYS A 157 12.33 2.23 9.95
C LYS A 157 12.79 1.61 11.27
N GLU A 158 13.20 0.36 11.18
CA GLU A 158 13.72 -0.44 12.30
C GLU A 158 14.89 -1.29 11.80
N GLY A 159 15.87 -1.52 12.66
CA GLY A 159 17.03 -2.34 12.38
C GLY A 159 18.01 -1.69 11.40
N ARG A 160 18.88 -2.52 10.82
CA ARG A 160 19.88 -2.12 9.83
C ARG A 160 19.24 -1.68 8.51
N TRP A 161 19.62 -0.50 8.06
CA TRP A 161 19.30 0.05 6.74
C TRP A 161 20.57 0.29 5.95
N GLU A 162 20.54 -0.09 4.68
CA GLU A 162 21.67 0.04 3.77
C GLU A 162 21.26 0.90 2.60
N TYR A 163 22.14 1.85 2.24
CA TYR A 163 21.95 2.78 1.15
C TYR A 163 23.09 2.63 0.16
N TYR A 164 22.74 2.61 -1.12
CA TYR A 164 23.64 2.26 -2.21
C TYR A 164 23.68 3.41 -3.21
N SER A 165 24.81 3.56 -3.91
CA SER A 165 24.93 4.44 -5.07
C SER A 165 24.31 3.78 -6.31
N GLU A 166 24.10 4.55 -7.38
CA GLU A 166 23.65 4.00 -8.68
C GLU A 166 24.60 2.95 -9.26
N ALA A 167 25.86 2.94 -8.83
CA ALA A 167 26.87 1.93 -9.20
C ALA A 167 26.80 0.66 -8.35
N GLY A 168 25.87 0.57 -7.39
CA GLY A 168 25.72 -0.58 -6.49
C GLY A 168 26.69 -0.61 -5.30
N VAL A 169 27.40 0.49 -5.03
CA VAL A 169 28.34 0.59 -3.89
C VAL A 169 27.62 1.09 -2.65
N ILE A 170 27.81 0.43 -1.50
CA ILE A 170 27.28 0.90 -0.22
C ILE A 170 27.82 2.29 0.09
N GLN A 171 26.92 3.27 0.21
CA GLN A 171 27.24 4.64 0.61
C GLN A 171 27.12 4.81 2.12
N SER A 172 26.13 4.17 2.74
CA SER A 172 25.97 4.22 4.18
C SER A 172 25.19 3.02 4.71
N VAL A 173 25.46 2.73 5.98
CA VAL A 173 24.71 1.78 6.79
C VAL A 173 24.28 2.52 8.04
N VAL A 174 22.99 2.46 8.36
CA VAL A 174 22.42 3.15 9.51
C VAL A 174 21.53 2.17 10.27
N GLU A 175 21.77 2.02 11.56
CA GLU A 175 20.88 1.27 12.43
C GLU A 175 19.74 2.19 12.88
N TYR A 176 18.48 1.75 12.75
CA TYR A 176 17.32 2.53 13.15
C TYR A 176 16.56 1.85 14.29
N LYS A 177 15.99 2.68 15.16
CA LYS A 177 14.98 2.27 16.14
C LYS A 177 13.85 3.28 16.11
N ASN A 178 12.65 2.86 15.71
CA ASN A 178 11.47 3.73 15.65
C ASN A 178 11.77 5.04 14.86
N ASP A 179 12.24 4.90 13.63
CA ASP A 179 12.67 5.96 12.70
C ASP A 179 13.89 6.79 13.12
N LYS A 180 14.47 6.55 14.29
CA LYS A 180 15.65 7.29 14.75
C LYS A 180 16.92 6.50 14.49
N PRO A 181 17.95 7.11 13.88
CA PRO A 181 19.25 6.46 13.79
C PRO A 181 19.81 6.24 15.20
N VAL A 182 20.29 5.05 15.49
CA VAL A 182 21.00 4.70 16.72
C VAL A 182 22.49 4.55 16.42
N ARG A 183 23.31 4.97 17.37
CA ARG A 183 24.77 4.86 17.32
C ARG A 183 25.24 3.72 18.20
#